data_AF-A0A958SNQ9-F1
#
_entry.id   AF-A0A958SNQ9-F1
#
_cell.length_a   1.000
_cell.length_b   1.000
_cell.length_c   1.000
_cell.angle_alpha   90.00
_cell.angle_beta   90.00
_cell.angle_gamma   90.00
#
_symmetry.space_group_name_H-M   'P 1'
#
loop_
_entity.id
_entity.type
_entity.pdbx_description
1 polymer ?
#
loop_
_entity_poly.entity_id
_entity_poly.type
_entity_poly.pdbx_seq_one_letter_code
_entity_poly.pdbx_strand_id
1 'polypeptide(L)'
;NAKDVATVEEEVDEVSVNEVPVATLPKIDLNVETKIKSGLSLSSIRAKKEHQIKQMEVVIDNEELPKEPFTEIQFLEAWNQYAKLLRDKGQHNLASILSIDTPKIEETSIRLTFPNETNKVELEKNQYEILGFLRKKLKNFDIDFEIEVNEELEKQYVYSPTEKFQKLVDKNPNLELLRKTFKLDL
;
A
#
# COMPACT_ATOMS: atom_id res chain seq x y z
N ASN A 1 1.36 -56.48 -77.78
CA ASN A 1 1.95 -55.82 -76.61
C ASN A 1 0.92 -55.83 -75.50
N ALA A 2 0.96 -56.73 -74.51
CA ALA A 2 2.01 -56.79 -73.46
C ALA A 2 2.13 -55.41 -72.81
N LYS A 3 1.87 -55.19 -71.52
CA LYS A 3 2.12 -56.05 -70.36
C LYS A 3 1.61 -55.35 -69.09
N ASP A 4 1.31 -56.15 -68.06
CA ASP A 4 1.39 -55.91 -66.60
C ASP A 4 0.43 -54.86 -65.97
N VAL A 5 -0.56 -55.14 -65.10
CA VAL A 5 -0.77 -56.06 -63.94
C VAL A 5 -0.02 -55.67 -62.66
N ALA A 6 -0.79 -55.25 -61.64
CA ALA A 6 -0.66 -55.43 -60.16
C ALA A 6 -1.62 -54.40 -59.50
N THR A 7 -2.77 -54.70 -58.86
CA THR A 7 -3.09 -55.54 -57.67
C THR A 7 -2.21 -55.16 -56.47
N VAL A 8 -2.78 -54.69 -55.35
CA VAL A 8 -3.07 -55.46 -54.11
C VAL A 8 -3.53 -54.43 -53.03
N GLU A 9 -4.73 -54.60 -52.42
CA GLU A 9 -5.04 -54.86 -50.96
C GLU A 9 -4.73 -53.66 -50.02
N GLU A 10 -5.38 -53.31 -48.91
CA GLU A 10 -6.29 -53.90 -47.90
C GLU A 10 -6.76 -52.69 -47.02
N GLU A 11 -8.03 -52.59 -46.64
CA GLU A 11 -8.57 -52.66 -45.24
C GLU A 11 -8.28 -51.53 -44.22
N VAL A 12 -9.34 -51.25 -43.42
CA VAL A 12 -9.44 -50.65 -42.05
C VAL A 12 -8.95 -49.19 -41.82
N ASP A 13 -9.51 -48.33 -40.96
CA ASP A 13 -10.59 -48.42 -39.96
C ASP A 13 -11.03 -46.99 -39.55
N GLU A 14 -12.17 -46.92 -38.86
CA GLU A 14 -12.79 -45.85 -38.06
C GLU A 14 -12.01 -44.54 -37.75
N VAL A 15 -12.72 -43.39 -37.81
CA VAL A 15 -12.84 -42.49 -36.63
C VAL A 15 -14.20 -41.77 -36.62
N SER A 16 -15.01 -42.12 -35.61
CA SER A 16 -16.14 -41.38 -35.07
C SER A 16 -15.69 -40.07 -34.41
N VAL A 17 -16.38 -38.94 -34.66
CA VAL A 17 -16.33 -37.80 -33.74
C VAL A 17 -17.76 -37.34 -33.41
N ASN A 18 -18.10 -37.67 -32.17
CA ASN A 18 -19.34 -37.40 -31.47
C ASN A 18 -19.68 -35.89 -31.35
N GLU A 19 -20.98 -35.65 -31.22
CA GLU A 19 -21.66 -34.38 -31.01
C GLU A 19 -21.09 -33.56 -29.83
N VAL A 20 -20.87 -32.26 -30.05
CA VAL A 20 -20.49 -31.31 -29.01
C VAL A 20 -21.77 -30.80 -28.31
N PRO A 21 -21.91 -30.90 -26.97
CA PRO A 21 -23.10 -30.43 -26.28
C PRO A 21 -23.08 -28.90 -26.14
N VAL A 22 -24.14 -28.25 -26.63
CA VAL A 22 -24.36 -26.81 -26.45
C VAL A 22 -24.79 -26.55 -25.00
N ALA A 23 -23.87 -26.00 -24.19
CA ALA A 23 -24.18 -25.52 -22.85
C ALA A 23 -25.11 -24.29 -22.94
N THR A 24 -26.38 -24.44 -22.57
CA THR A 24 -27.32 -23.33 -22.45
C THR A 24 -27.00 -22.50 -21.21
N LEU A 25 -26.70 -21.21 -21.41
CA LEU A 25 -26.49 -20.24 -20.33
C LEU A 25 -27.74 -20.15 -19.43
N PRO A 26 -27.59 -20.10 -18.09
CA PRO A 26 -28.71 -19.87 -17.20
C PRO A 26 -29.30 -18.48 -17.44
N LYS A 27 -30.62 -18.40 -17.67
CA LYS A 27 -31.34 -17.13 -17.78
C LYS A 27 -31.45 -16.53 -16.38
N ILE A 28 -30.88 -15.34 -16.21
CA ILE A 28 -30.97 -14.56 -14.97
C ILE A 28 -32.31 -13.81 -15.01
N ASP A 29 -33.29 -14.25 -14.22
CA ASP A 29 -34.53 -13.51 -14.01
C ASP A 29 -34.28 -12.35 -13.03
N LEU A 30 -34.17 -11.15 -13.58
CA LEU A 30 -34.07 -9.90 -12.81
C LEU A 30 -35.47 -9.38 -12.46
N ASN A 31 -36.17 -10.05 -11.54
CA ASN A 31 -37.30 -9.40 -10.87
C ASN A 31 -36.76 -8.44 -9.80
N VAL A 32 -36.46 -7.22 -10.22
CA VAL A 32 -35.83 -6.16 -9.40
C VAL A 32 -36.93 -5.21 -8.90
N GLU A 33 -37.65 -5.61 -7.85
CA GLU A 33 -38.27 -4.65 -6.93
C GLU A 33 -37.25 -4.13 -5.89
N THR A 34 -35.95 -4.23 -6.17
CA THR A 34 -34.91 -3.72 -5.30
C THR A 34 -34.53 -2.31 -5.73
N LYS A 35 -34.83 -1.34 -4.84
CA LYS A 35 -34.43 0.07 -4.91
C LYS A 35 -33.09 0.22 -5.62
N ILE A 36 -33.12 0.70 -6.87
CA ILE A 36 -31.93 1.00 -7.67
C ILE A 36 -31.15 2.06 -6.90
N LYS A 37 -30.08 1.64 -6.22
CA LYS A 37 -29.23 2.56 -5.47
C LYS A 37 -28.40 3.31 -6.50
N SER A 38 -28.82 4.53 -6.82
CA SER A 38 -28.11 5.44 -7.71
C SER A 38 -26.63 5.52 -7.35
N GLY A 39 -25.75 5.49 -8.36
CA GLY A 39 -24.30 5.47 -8.20
C GLY A 39 -23.74 6.67 -7.41
N LEU A 40 -24.53 7.73 -7.24
CA LEU A 40 -24.17 8.94 -6.51
C LEU A 40 -24.78 9.02 -5.09
N SER A 41 -25.43 7.97 -4.61
CA SER A 41 -26.09 7.96 -3.30
C SER A 41 -25.10 7.76 -2.13
N LEU A 42 -25.33 8.39 -0.97
CA LEU A 42 -24.56 8.10 0.25
C LEU A 42 -24.63 6.60 0.64
N SER A 43 -25.71 5.91 0.29
CA SER A 43 -25.82 4.46 0.48
C SER A 43 -24.90 3.67 -0.47
N SER A 44 -24.63 4.16 -1.69
CA SER A 44 -23.71 3.49 -2.62
C SER A 44 -22.25 3.68 -2.18
N ILE A 45 -21.90 4.85 -1.64
CA ILE A 45 -20.57 5.11 -1.06
C ILE A 45 -20.30 4.20 0.14
N ARG A 46 -21.28 4.06 1.05
CA ARG A 46 -21.17 3.13 2.20
C ARG A 46 -21.05 1.69 1.75
N ALA A 47 -21.88 1.23 0.82
CA ALA A 47 -21.81 -0.13 0.29
C ALA A 47 -20.48 -0.40 -0.44
N LYS A 48 -19.93 0.57 -1.18
CA LYS A 48 -18.62 0.45 -1.83
C LYS A 48 -17.50 0.40 -0.79
N LYS A 49 -17.56 1.24 0.24
CA LYS A 49 -16.58 1.23 1.35
C LYS A 49 -16.66 -0.07 2.14
N GLU A 50 -17.84 -0.56 2.48
CA GLU A 50 -18.05 -1.86 3.12
C GLU A 50 -17.58 -3.03 2.24
N HIS A 51 -17.83 -2.98 0.94
CA HIS A 51 -17.36 -4.02 0.02
C HIS A 51 -15.83 -3.99 -0.13
N GLN A 52 -15.23 -2.81 -0.18
CA GLN A 52 -13.78 -2.65 -0.18
C GLN A 52 -13.19 -3.14 1.15
N ILE A 53 -13.78 -2.78 2.29
CA ILE A 53 -13.41 -3.30 3.61
C ILE A 53 -13.57 -4.82 3.65
N LYS A 54 -14.65 -5.41 3.13
CA LYS A 54 -14.85 -6.88 3.10
C LYS A 54 -13.90 -7.60 2.16
N GLN A 55 -13.53 -7.00 1.03
CA GLN A 55 -12.46 -7.52 0.18
C GLN A 55 -11.08 -7.38 0.84
N MET A 56 -10.92 -6.39 1.74
CA MET A 56 -9.72 -6.19 2.57
C MET A 56 -9.70 -7.10 3.82
N GLU A 57 -10.88 -7.48 4.34
CA GLU A 57 -11.15 -8.36 5.49
C GLU A 57 -11.36 -9.82 5.03
N VAL A 58 -11.03 -10.15 3.79
CA VAL A 58 -10.63 -11.53 3.47
C VAL A 58 -9.38 -11.76 4.32
N VAL A 59 -9.62 -12.24 5.54
CA VAL A 59 -8.64 -12.84 6.42
C VAL A 59 -8.02 -13.93 5.56
N ILE A 60 -6.90 -13.60 4.92
CA ILE A 60 -6.02 -14.60 4.36
C ILE A 60 -5.70 -15.48 5.56
N ASP A 61 -6.04 -16.77 5.48
CA ASP A 61 -5.71 -17.73 6.53
C ASP A 61 -4.24 -17.53 6.90
N ASN A 62 -4.02 -16.99 8.10
CA ASN A 62 -2.70 -16.54 8.55
C ASN A 62 -1.73 -17.72 8.76
N GLU A 63 -2.23 -18.96 8.64
CA GLU A 63 -1.46 -20.17 8.90
C GLU A 63 -0.54 -20.60 7.74
N GLU A 64 -0.72 -20.07 6.51
CA GLU A 64 0.11 -20.45 5.35
C GLU A 64 0.97 -19.33 4.74
N LEU A 65 0.92 -18.12 5.31
CA LEU A 65 1.66 -16.99 4.77
C LEU A 65 3.15 -17.02 5.16
N PRO A 66 4.07 -16.64 4.26
CA PRO A 66 5.50 -16.54 4.57
C PRO A 66 5.78 -15.59 5.74
N LYS A 67 6.60 -16.07 6.68
CA LYS A 67 7.09 -15.33 7.86
C LYS A 67 8.61 -15.30 7.84
N GLU A 68 9.18 -14.87 6.70
CA GLU A 68 10.63 -14.83 6.56
C GLU A 68 11.23 -13.78 7.53
N PRO A 69 12.30 -14.10 8.27
CA PRO A 69 12.98 -13.10 9.09
C PRO A 69 13.61 -12.04 8.19
N PHE A 70 13.48 -10.78 8.55
CA PHE A 70 14.10 -9.64 7.85
C PHE A 70 15.01 -8.87 8.79
N THR A 71 15.98 -8.17 8.22
CA THR A 71 16.87 -7.29 8.98
C THR A 71 16.35 -5.85 9.00
N GLU A 72 16.76 -5.07 10.00
CA GLU A 72 16.43 -3.65 10.08
C GLU A 72 16.85 -2.87 8.83
N ILE A 73 18.02 -3.21 8.28
CA ILE A 73 18.52 -2.58 7.04
C ILE A 73 17.57 -2.84 5.87
N GLN A 74 17.09 -4.08 5.70
CA GLN A 74 16.14 -4.43 4.64
C GLN A 74 14.81 -3.71 4.81
N PHE A 75 14.33 -3.60 6.05
CA PHE A 75 13.11 -2.88 6.36
C PHE A 75 13.25 -1.39 6.03
N LEU A 76 14.32 -0.74 6.50
CA LEU A 76 14.58 0.67 6.23
C LEU A 76 14.74 0.93 4.73
N GLU A 77 15.36 0.01 3.98
CA GLU A 77 15.45 0.10 2.53
C GLU A 77 14.05 0.06 1.89
N ALA A 78 13.20 -0.89 2.29
CA ALA A 78 11.82 -1.00 1.82
C ALA A 78 10.98 0.23 2.19
N TRP A 79 11.12 0.74 3.40
CA TRP A 79 10.45 1.94 3.90
C TRP A 79 10.81 3.17 3.05
N ASN A 80 12.11 3.38 2.82
CA ASN A 80 12.60 4.50 2.00
C ASN A 80 12.18 4.36 0.53
N GLN A 81 12.18 3.14 0.00
CA GLN A 81 11.66 2.86 -1.35
C GLN A 81 10.18 3.22 -1.45
N TYR A 82 9.37 2.87 -0.45
CA TYR A 82 7.96 3.22 -0.42
C TYR A 82 7.74 4.74 -0.33
N ALA A 83 8.47 5.42 0.55
CA ALA A 83 8.42 6.88 0.66
C ALA A 83 8.78 7.57 -0.66
N LYS A 84 9.78 7.05 -1.40
CA LYS A 84 10.12 7.54 -2.74
C LYS A 84 8.99 7.31 -3.74
N LEU A 85 8.42 6.11 -3.76
CA LEU A 85 7.30 5.76 -4.63
C LEU A 85 6.08 6.64 -4.40
N LEU A 86 5.81 7.04 -3.15
CA LEU A 86 4.77 8.02 -2.84
C LEU A 86 5.06 9.42 -3.39
N ARG A 87 6.32 9.88 -3.32
CA ARG A 87 6.72 11.17 -3.93
C ARG A 87 6.53 11.14 -5.44
N ASP A 88 6.92 10.04 -6.09
CA ASP A 88 6.80 9.88 -7.54
C ASP A 88 5.33 9.82 -7.98
N LYS A 89 4.44 9.28 -7.12
CA LYS A 89 2.98 9.31 -7.30
C LYS A 89 2.32 10.66 -6.98
N GLY A 90 3.07 11.66 -6.54
CA GLY A 90 2.56 12.98 -6.13
C GLY A 90 1.92 13.01 -4.73
N GLN A 91 2.00 11.93 -3.96
CA GLN A 91 1.49 11.86 -2.58
C GLN A 91 2.51 12.44 -1.58
N HIS A 92 2.86 13.71 -1.78
CA HIS A 92 3.92 14.37 -1.00
C HIS A 92 3.60 14.46 0.49
N ASN A 93 2.32 14.64 0.86
CA ASN A 93 1.92 14.71 2.27
C ASN A 93 2.26 13.42 3.03
N LEU A 94 1.79 12.26 2.53
CA LEU A 94 2.08 10.97 3.15
C LEU A 94 3.58 10.65 3.13
N ALA A 95 4.27 10.95 2.03
CA ALA A 95 5.72 10.77 1.95
C ALA A 95 6.46 11.62 3.00
N SER A 96 6.00 12.84 3.26
CA SER A 96 6.53 13.70 4.32
C SER A 96 6.28 13.08 5.68
N ILE A 97 5.07 12.59 5.96
CA ILE A 97 4.73 11.93 7.23
C ILE A 97 5.64 10.73 7.49
N LEU A 98 5.83 9.85 6.51
CA LEU A 98 6.75 8.69 6.62
C LEU A 98 8.22 9.08 6.84
N SER A 99 8.58 10.32 6.52
CA SER A 99 9.94 10.84 6.67
C SER A 99 10.14 11.60 8.00
N ILE A 100 9.08 11.78 8.81
CA ILE A 100 9.17 12.49 10.10
C ILE A 100 9.92 11.64 11.12
N ASP A 101 9.62 10.34 11.16
CA ASP A 101 10.22 9.40 12.10
C ASP A 101 10.94 8.28 11.37
N THR A 102 11.95 7.72 12.03
CA THR A 102 12.63 6.51 11.54
C THR A 102 12.10 5.32 12.32
N PRO A 103 11.31 4.43 11.69
CA PRO A 103 10.72 3.27 12.36
C PRO A 103 11.75 2.41 13.06
N LYS A 104 11.44 2.03 14.30
CA LYS A 104 12.24 1.07 15.08
C LYS A 104 11.54 -0.28 15.09
N ILE A 105 12.30 -1.35 14.85
CA ILE A 105 11.75 -2.69 14.76
C ILE A 105 12.00 -3.43 16.07
N GLU A 106 10.93 -3.96 16.65
CA GLU A 106 10.98 -4.95 17.73
C GLU A 106 10.40 -6.27 17.24
N GLU A 107 11.28 -7.20 16.89
CA GLU A 107 10.96 -8.50 16.29
C GLU A 107 10.19 -8.34 14.97
N THR A 108 8.87 -8.17 15.06
CA THR A 108 7.96 -8.00 13.93
C THR A 108 7.05 -6.77 14.07
N SER A 109 7.03 -6.15 15.24
CA SER A 109 6.29 -4.91 15.52
C SER A 109 7.15 -3.70 15.21
N ILE A 110 6.63 -2.81 14.37
CA ILE A 110 7.33 -1.58 13.98
C ILE A 110 6.74 -0.44 14.78
N ARG A 111 7.56 0.15 15.65
CA ARG A 111 7.17 1.33 16.42
C ARG A 111 7.47 2.61 15.67
N LEU A 112 6.45 3.46 15.62
CA LEU A 112 6.47 4.78 15.01
C LEU A 112 5.93 5.79 16.01
N THR A 113 6.62 6.92 16.14
CA THR A 113 6.19 8.02 17.01
C THR A 113 5.97 9.27 16.20
N PHE A 114 4.75 9.82 16.27
CA PHE A 114 4.40 11.07 15.58
C PHE A 114 4.19 12.23 16.57
N PRO A 115 4.48 13.47 16.15
CA PRO A 115 4.31 14.64 17.02
C PRO A 115 2.85 14.93 17.36
N ASN A 116 1.91 14.64 16.45
CA ASN A 116 0.50 14.94 16.63
C ASN A 116 -0.41 13.80 16.14
N GLU A 117 -1.66 13.85 16.59
CA GLU A 117 -2.69 12.86 16.24
C GLU A 117 -3.05 12.91 14.75
N THR A 118 -2.93 14.07 14.10
CA THR A 118 -3.24 14.21 12.66
C THR A 118 -2.35 13.29 11.81
N ASN A 119 -1.05 13.24 12.11
CA ASN A 119 -0.10 12.37 11.41
C ASN A 119 -0.39 10.89 11.68
N LYS A 120 -0.74 10.54 12.92
CA LYS A 120 -1.16 9.17 13.29
C LYS A 120 -2.36 8.72 12.47
N VAL A 121 -3.44 9.52 12.48
CA VAL A 121 -4.68 9.20 11.76
C VAL A 121 -4.43 9.06 10.26
N GLU A 122 -3.56 9.89 9.69
CA GLU A 122 -3.23 9.81 8.27
C GLU A 122 -2.42 8.55 7.93
N LEU A 123 -1.49 8.13 8.80
CA LEU A 123 -0.79 6.87 8.64
C LEU A 123 -1.75 5.67 8.77
N GLU A 124 -2.62 5.65 9.79
CA GLU A 124 -3.59 4.57 10.02
C GLU A 124 -4.54 4.40 8.83
N LYS A 125 -5.00 5.49 8.21
CA LYS A 125 -5.83 5.41 6.99
C LYS A 125 -5.11 4.71 5.83
N ASN A 126 -3.80 4.93 5.71
CA ASN A 126 -2.98 4.39 4.64
C ASN A 126 -2.21 3.12 5.05
N GLN A 127 -2.37 2.67 6.30
CA GLN A 127 -1.62 1.57 6.89
C GLN A 127 -1.73 0.29 6.07
N TYR A 128 -2.92 -0.01 5.55
CA TYR A 128 -3.13 -1.19 4.72
C TYR A 128 -2.27 -1.19 3.45
N GLU A 129 -2.17 -0.05 2.76
CA GLU A 129 -1.35 0.07 1.55
C GLU A 129 0.14 -0.02 1.88
N ILE A 130 0.56 0.64 2.96
CA ILE A 130 1.94 0.63 3.44
C ILE A 130 2.36 -0.80 3.83
N LEU A 131 1.62 -1.45 4.72
CA LEU A 131 1.87 -2.83 5.15
C LEU A 131 1.78 -3.79 3.96
N GLY A 132 0.82 -3.62 3.06
CA GLY A 132 0.72 -4.43 1.85
C GLY A 132 1.97 -4.38 0.97
N PHE A 133 2.61 -3.22 0.85
CA PHE A 133 3.90 -3.10 0.15
C PHE A 133 5.04 -3.76 0.94
N LEU A 134 5.15 -3.49 2.23
CA LEU A 134 6.23 -3.99 3.09
C LEU A 134 6.19 -5.51 3.22
N ARG A 135 5.01 -6.08 3.49
CA ARG A 135 4.79 -7.54 3.60
C ARG A 135 5.18 -8.27 2.32
N LYS A 136 4.86 -7.70 1.15
CA LYS A 136 5.29 -8.25 -0.15
C LYS A 136 6.78 -8.13 -0.38
N LYS A 137 7.38 -7.01 0.00
CA LYS A 137 8.82 -6.74 -0.21
C LYS A 137 9.71 -7.59 0.69
N LEU A 138 9.30 -7.76 1.94
CA LEU A 138 10.05 -8.48 2.98
C LEU A 138 9.61 -9.95 3.14
N LYS A 139 8.54 -10.36 2.44
CA LYS A 139 7.92 -11.70 2.53
C LYS A 139 7.62 -12.12 3.98
N ASN A 140 7.19 -11.16 4.77
CA ASN A 140 6.80 -11.37 6.14
C ASN A 140 5.44 -10.71 6.36
N PHE A 141 4.42 -11.53 6.61
CA PHE A 141 3.05 -11.07 6.79
C PHE A 141 2.68 -10.78 8.25
N ASP A 142 3.55 -11.12 9.20
CA ASP A 142 3.40 -10.82 10.64
C ASP A 142 3.79 -9.37 10.99
N ILE A 143 4.19 -8.57 9.99
CA ILE A 143 4.56 -7.17 10.17
C ILE A 143 3.32 -6.35 10.52
N ASP A 144 3.41 -5.65 11.66
CA ASP A 144 2.39 -4.71 12.15
C ASP A 144 3.00 -3.40 12.64
N PHE A 145 2.18 -2.35 12.69
CA PHE A 145 2.57 -1.04 13.22
C PHE A 145 2.02 -0.82 14.62
N GLU A 146 2.87 -0.30 15.49
CA GLU A 146 2.50 0.26 16.77
C GLU A 146 2.78 1.77 16.73
N ILE A 147 1.72 2.57 16.74
CA ILE A 147 1.78 4.01 16.47
C ILE A 147 1.45 4.79 17.75
N GLU A 148 2.43 5.52 18.25
CA GLU A 148 2.32 6.37 19.42
C GLU A 148 2.35 7.85 19.03
N VAL A 149 1.64 8.68 19.82
CA VAL A 149 1.69 10.14 19.69
C VAL A 149 2.53 10.68 20.83
N ASN A 150 3.53 11.49 20.50
CA ASN A 150 4.35 12.20 21.47
C ASN A 150 4.30 13.70 21.22
N GLU A 151 3.45 14.39 21.99
CA GLU A 151 3.25 15.84 21.94
C GLU A 151 4.50 16.66 22.31
N GLU A 152 5.48 16.06 22.99
CA GLU A 152 6.75 16.74 23.28
C GLU A 152 7.55 16.97 22.00
N LEU A 153 7.45 16.06 21.03
CA LEU A 153 8.03 16.25 19.70
C LEU A 153 7.36 17.42 18.98
N GLU A 154 6.04 17.60 19.12
CA GLU A 154 5.33 18.74 18.52
C GLU A 154 5.89 20.07 19.05
N LYS A 155 6.10 20.19 20.37
CA LYS A 155 6.73 21.38 20.96
C LYS A 155 8.13 21.64 20.42
N GLN A 156 8.89 20.59 20.11
CA GLN A 156 10.22 20.73 19.49
C GLN A 156 10.16 21.23 18.04
N TYR A 157 9.06 21.02 17.31
CA TYR A 157 8.88 21.48 15.93
C TYR A 157 8.18 22.83 15.81
N VAL A 158 7.42 23.25 16.82
CA VAL A 158 6.85 24.61 16.90
C VAL A 158 7.93 25.57 17.38
N TYR A 159 8.80 26.00 16.46
CA TYR A 159 9.77 27.05 16.78
C TYR A 159 9.08 28.42 16.77
N SER A 160 9.09 29.12 17.90
CA SER A 160 8.86 30.56 17.96
C SER A 160 9.88 31.30 17.05
N PRO A 161 9.59 32.54 16.60
CA PRO A 161 10.56 33.33 15.81
C PRO A 161 11.95 33.36 16.45
N THR A 162 11.99 33.44 17.78
CA THR A 162 13.21 33.40 18.59
C THR A 162 13.96 32.07 18.49
N GLU A 163 13.27 30.95 18.62
CA GLU A 163 13.88 29.62 18.52
C GLU A 163 14.33 29.30 17.10
N LYS A 164 13.58 29.78 16.08
CA LYS A 164 14.00 29.70 14.67
C LYS A 164 15.31 30.44 14.47
N PHE A 165 15.41 31.66 14.98
CA PHE A 165 16.64 32.45 14.91
C PHE A 165 17.80 31.73 15.60
N GLN A 166 17.57 31.22 16.82
CA GLN A 166 18.60 30.51 17.57
C GLN A 166 19.11 29.26 16.83
N LYS A 167 18.22 28.43 16.28
CA LYS A 167 18.60 27.27 15.45
C LYS A 167 19.37 27.65 14.19
N LEU A 168 19.08 28.82 13.61
CA LEU A 168 19.82 29.32 12.47
C LEU A 168 21.22 29.82 12.89
N VAL A 169 21.33 30.48 14.04
CA VAL A 169 22.62 30.90 14.63
C VAL A 169 23.51 29.69 14.95
N ASP A 170 22.94 28.62 15.50
CA ASP A 170 23.68 27.38 15.80
C ASP A 170 24.28 26.75 14.53
N LYS A 171 23.62 26.91 13.38
CA LYS A 171 24.12 26.46 12.07
C LYS A 171 25.07 27.46 11.42
N ASN A 172 24.90 28.77 11.68
CA ASN A 172 25.74 29.83 11.14
C ASN A 172 25.86 31.00 12.14
N PRO A 173 26.97 31.09 12.89
CA PRO A 173 27.15 32.12 13.91
C PRO A 173 27.21 33.55 13.35
N ASN A 174 27.43 33.71 12.03
CA ASN A 174 27.41 35.03 11.39
C ASN A 174 26.03 35.69 11.40
N LEU A 175 24.95 34.93 11.62
CA LEU A 175 23.60 35.48 11.73
C LEU A 175 23.40 36.33 12.99
N GLU A 176 24.11 35.99 14.07
CA GLU A 176 24.17 36.79 15.30
C GLU A 176 24.84 38.16 15.03
N LEU A 177 25.94 38.12 14.29
CA LEU A 177 26.66 39.33 13.88
C LEU A 177 25.82 40.20 12.94
N LEU A 178 25.12 39.58 11.99
CA LEU A 178 24.21 40.28 11.07
C LEU A 178 23.10 41.00 11.84
N ARG A 179 22.42 40.30 12.76
CA ARG A 179 21.38 40.89 13.59
C ARG A 179 21.89 42.10 14.39
N LYS A 180 23.08 41.97 15.01
CA LYS A 180 23.70 43.06 15.80
C LYS A 180 24.13 44.24 14.93
N THR A 181 24.72 43.97 13.77
CA THR A 181 25.21 45.00 12.84
C THR A 181 24.07 45.83 12.27
N PHE A 182 22.96 45.18 11.92
CA PHE A 182 21.81 45.82 11.30
C PHE A 182 20.70 46.20 12.30
N LYS A 183 20.89 45.95 13.60
CA LYS A 183 19.92 46.23 14.68
C LYS A 183 18.51 45.70 14.35
N LEU A 184 18.44 44.44 13.90
CA LEU A 184 17.17 43.80 13.54
C LEU A 184 16.48 43.27 14.79
N ASP A 185 15.18 43.55 14.91
CA ASP A 185 14.30 42.99 15.95
C ASP A 185 13.85 41.56 15.61
N LEU A 186 13.37 40.82 16.62
CA LEU A 186 13.01 39.40 16.56
C LEU A 186 11.50 39.15 16.62
#